data_AF-A0A0D9Y0A4-F1
#
_entry.id   AF-A0A0D9Y0A4-F1
#
_cell.length_a   1.000
_cell.length_b   1.000
_cell.length_c   1.000
_cell.angle_alpha   90.00
_cell.angle_beta   90.00
_cell.angle_gamma   90.00
#
_symmetry.space_group_name_H-M   'P 1'
#
loop_
_entity.id
_entity.type
_entity.pdbx_description
1 polymer ?
#
loop_
_entity_poly.entity_id
_entity_poly.type
_entity_poly.pdbx_seq_one_letter_code
_entity_poly.pdbx_strand_id
1 'polypeptide(L)'
;METAYFPKLKQLTLSNVIIADSTLHGLLSQCPVLESLVLAGNRGCRLLRISSLTLRSIGVSNSCFKDGMLEEVIIEDAPLLERLTPHTMRDGGFVIRVIQAPKLKTLGYLSHRISILELGTMVFQKMVPASMCNVSRTVKILALDTAPDLDVVINFIKCFPCVEKLYIVAFIQGNFKNVRRYVSLECLDVHLKMVEFINYQGNMTDLNFIKFFVVNAQVLESMKFVARHDKCDAKWIKKQHEKLQLYAGARASRGVTFDFQANYQACSLVHMKHISDLSTDDPFDRSLCRCRDEEM
;
A
#
# COMPACT_ATOMS: atom_id res chain seq x y z
N MET A 1 -24.72 27.15 15.92
CA MET A 1 -23.44 26.45 16.13
C MET A 1 -22.47 27.02 15.13
N GLU A 2 -21.39 27.66 15.59
CA GLU A 2 -20.37 28.24 14.73
C GLU A 2 -19.73 27.13 13.90
N THR A 3 -20.00 27.15 12.59
CA THR A 3 -19.36 26.23 11.64
C THR A 3 -17.93 26.71 11.41
N ALA A 4 -16.96 25.93 11.86
CA ALA A 4 -15.56 26.26 11.68
C ALA A 4 -15.22 26.30 10.18
N TYR A 5 -14.90 27.49 9.67
CA TYR A 5 -14.57 27.73 8.26
C TYR A 5 -13.06 27.82 8.08
N PHE A 6 -12.49 26.91 7.28
CA PHE A 6 -11.04 26.80 7.10
C PHE A 6 -10.66 26.96 5.62
N PRO A 7 -10.75 28.18 5.06
CA PRO A 7 -10.60 28.43 3.62
C PRO A 7 -9.21 28.19 3.07
N LYS A 8 -8.19 28.09 3.94
CA LYS A 8 -6.78 27.91 3.56
C LYS A 8 -6.21 26.56 3.99
N LEU A 9 -7.03 25.68 4.56
CA LEU A 9 -6.54 24.41 5.10
C LEU A 9 -6.30 23.42 3.95
N LYS A 10 -5.02 23.11 3.71
CA LYS A 10 -4.58 22.19 2.67
C LYS A 10 -4.43 20.75 3.14
N GLN A 11 -4.14 20.54 4.41
CA GLN A 11 -3.92 19.22 4.98
C GLN A 11 -4.72 19.08 6.27
N LEU A 12 -5.50 18.00 6.38
CA LEU A 12 -6.28 17.67 7.55
C LEU A 12 -5.94 16.26 8.00
N THR A 13 -5.47 16.12 9.24
CA THR A 13 -5.24 14.83 9.89
C THR A 13 -6.09 14.77 11.15
N LEU A 14 -6.96 13.76 11.23
CA LEU A 14 -7.77 13.47 12.41
C LEU A 14 -7.35 12.10 12.93
N SER A 15 -6.86 12.05 14.17
CA SER A 15 -6.36 10.82 14.79
C SER A 15 -7.02 10.55 16.13
N ASN A 16 -7.61 9.37 16.28
CA ASN A 16 -8.28 8.90 17.50
C ASN A 16 -9.40 9.84 17.99
N VAL A 17 -10.11 10.48 17.06
CA VAL A 17 -11.22 11.41 17.38
C VAL A 17 -12.57 10.71 17.25
N ILE A 18 -13.50 11.06 18.14
CA ILE A 18 -14.92 10.69 18.00
C ILE A 18 -15.62 11.79 17.21
N ILE A 19 -16.05 11.50 15.99
CA ILE A 19 -16.71 12.43 15.09
C ILE A 19 -17.91 11.76 14.44
N ALA A 20 -19.08 12.39 14.53
CA ALA A 20 -20.27 11.92 13.83
C ALA A 20 -20.15 12.15 12.31
N ASP A 21 -20.79 11.30 11.52
CA ASP A 21 -20.82 11.41 10.05
C ASP A 21 -21.15 12.83 9.57
N SER A 22 -22.21 13.44 10.12
CA SER A 22 -22.68 14.79 9.74
C SER A 22 -21.64 15.88 10.03
N THR A 23 -20.91 15.76 11.14
CA THR A 23 -19.87 16.71 11.52
C THR A 23 -18.65 16.59 10.61
N LEU A 24 -18.26 15.37 10.22
CA LEU A 24 -17.14 15.16 9.31
C LEU A 24 -17.48 15.69 7.90
N HIS A 25 -18.68 15.41 7.39
CA HIS A 25 -19.14 15.97 6.13
C HIS A 25 -19.23 17.50 6.18
N GLY A 26 -19.75 18.06 7.28
CA GLY A 26 -19.76 19.49 7.53
C GLY A 26 -18.34 20.07 7.46
N LEU A 27 -17.40 19.49 8.19
CA LEU A 27 -16.00 19.94 8.21
C LEU A 27 -15.35 19.91 6.82
N LEU A 28 -15.51 18.80 6.08
CA LEU A 28 -14.96 18.66 4.73
C LEU A 28 -15.55 19.67 3.74
N SER A 29 -16.85 19.98 3.87
CA SER A 29 -17.51 21.00 3.04
C SER A 29 -16.96 22.42 3.27
N GLN A 30 -16.40 22.67 4.46
CA GLN A 30 -15.83 23.97 4.84
C GLN A 30 -14.32 24.08 4.53
N CYS A 31 -13.73 23.07 3.87
CA CYS A 31 -12.32 23.02 3.50
C CYS A 31 -12.15 22.94 1.96
N PRO A 32 -12.44 24.03 1.22
CA PRO A 32 -12.53 24.01 -0.24
C PRO A 32 -11.18 23.79 -0.96
N VAL A 33 -10.06 23.98 -0.26
CA VAL A 33 -8.69 23.84 -0.81
C VAL A 33 -7.95 22.63 -0.25
N LEU A 34 -8.67 21.67 0.33
CA LEU A 34 -8.07 20.50 0.96
C LEU A 34 -7.41 19.61 -0.10
N GLU A 35 -6.10 19.40 0.05
CA GLU A 35 -5.30 18.57 -0.85
C GLU A 35 -4.97 17.20 -0.22
N SER A 36 -4.94 17.08 1.11
CA SER A 36 -4.67 15.83 1.81
C SER A 36 -5.59 15.62 3.00
N LEU A 37 -6.21 14.44 3.06
CA LEU A 37 -7.06 13.99 4.16
C LEU A 37 -6.52 12.69 4.76
N VAL A 38 -6.27 12.69 6.06
CA VAL A 38 -5.89 11.48 6.80
C VAL A 38 -6.83 11.28 7.98
N LEU A 39 -7.47 10.11 8.01
CA LEU A 39 -8.36 9.67 9.08
C LEU A 39 -7.79 8.43 9.75
N ALA A 40 -7.34 8.57 10.99
CA ALA A 40 -6.58 7.57 11.71
C ALA A 40 -7.30 7.10 12.96
N GLY A 41 -7.92 5.92 12.92
CA GLY A 41 -8.52 5.30 14.10
C GLY A 41 -9.69 6.07 14.71
N ASN A 42 -10.35 6.91 13.90
CA ASN A 42 -11.50 7.70 14.31
C ASN A 42 -12.74 6.82 14.56
N ARG A 43 -13.66 7.32 15.38
CA ARG A 43 -14.92 6.65 15.73
C ARG A 43 -16.12 7.55 15.50
N GLY A 44 -17.30 6.96 15.46
CA GLY A 44 -18.56 7.67 15.26
C GLY A 44 -18.90 7.91 13.79
N CYS A 45 -18.00 7.50 12.88
CA CYS A 45 -18.20 7.59 11.44
C CYS A 45 -18.04 6.22 10.80
N ARG A 46 -19.15 5.63 10.34
CA ARG A 46 -19.16 4.29 9.72
C ARG A 46 -19.03 4.36 8.20
N LEU A 47 -19.59 5.40 7.59
CA LEU A 47 -19.60 5.60 6.16
C LEU A 47 -19.01 6.97 5.83
N LEU A 48 -17.91 6.97 5.07
CA LEU A 48 -17.27 8.18 4.60
C LEU A 48 -17.53 8.36 3.12
N ARG A 49 -18.32 9.38 2.76
CA ARG A 49 -18.50 9.82 1.36
C ARG A 49 -17.63 11.04 1.06
N ILE A 50 -16.81 10.95 0.03
CA ILE A 50 -15.91 12.02 -0.39
C ILE A 50 -16.25 12.42 -1.82
N SER A 51 -16.60 13.69 -1.97
CA SER A 51 -16.64 14.39 -3.25
C SER A 51 -15.80 15.65 -3.08
N SER A 52 -14.65 15.72 -3.75
CA SER A 52 -13.71 16.84 -3.61
C SER A 52 -12.87 17.00 -4.86
N LEU A 53 -12.92 18.20 -5.43
CA LEU A 53 -12.20 18.55 -6.66
C LEU A 53 -10.73 18.86 -6.43
N THR A 54 -10.30 19.10 -5.19
CA THR A 54 -8.92 19.51 -4.84
C THR A 54 -8.09 18.40 -4.21
N LEU A 55 -8.75 17.34 -3.74
CA LEU A 55 -8.11 16.32 -2.93
C LEU A 55 -7.16 15.45 -3.78
N ARG A 56 -5.92 15.32 -3.31
CA ARG A 56 -4.83 14.60 -3.98
C ARG A 56 -4.43 13.33 -3.22
N SER A 57 -4.55 13.32 -1.90
CA SER A 57 -4.20 12.15 -1.07
C SER A 57 -5.27 11.85 -0.02
N ILE A 58 -5.60 10.56 0.12
CA ILE A 58 -6.48 10.03 1.15
C ILE A 58 -5.78 8.89 1.89
N GLY A 59 -5.68 9.03 3.22
CA GLY A 59 -5.30 7.97 4.15
C GLY A 59 -6.45 7.63 5.07
N VAL A 60 -6.84 6.36 5.17
CA VAL A 60 -7.92 5.91 6.07
C VAL A 60 -7.48 4.71 6.87
N SER A 61 -7.76 4.66 8.17
CA SER A 61 -7.61 3.45 8.98
C SER A 61 -8.80 3.24 9.90
N ASN A 62 -9.08 1.98 10.24
CA ASN A 62 -10.08 1.68 11.24
C ASN A 62 -9.52 1.80 12.67
N SER A 63 -10.44 1.85 13.64
CA SER A 63 -10.13 2.05 15.06
C SER A 63 -9.85 0.74 15.80
N CYS A 64 -9.19 0.88 16.95
CA CYS A 64 -9.16 -0.03 18.10
C CYS A 64 -10.42 -0.85 18.40
N PHE A 65 -11.53 -0.15 18.27
CA PHE A 65 -12.74 -0.36 19.02
C PHE A 65 -13.84 -0.68 18.02
N LYS A 66 -14.55 -1.79 18.28
CA LYS A 66 -15.56 -2.31 17.36
C LYS A 66 -16.76 -1.39 17.20
N ASP A 67 -17.03 -0.52 18.17
CA ASP A 67 -18.18 0.37 18.12
C ASP A 67 -17.88 1.66 17.35
N GLY A 68 -18.67 1.89 16.30
CA GLY A 68 -18.60 3.10 15.47
C GLY A 68 -17.32 3.22 14.63
N MET A 69 -16.69 2.10 14.26
CA MET A 69 -15.55 2.10 13.36
C MET A 69 -15.96 2.41 11.91
N LEU A 70 -15.01 2.94 11.13
CA LEU A 70 -15.21 3.13 9.70
C LEU A 70 -15.30 1.77 9.00
N GLU A 71 -16.44 1.53 8.35
CA GLU A 71 -16.77 0.29 7.65
C GLU A 71 -16.67 0.48 6.13
N GLU A 72 -17.07 1.65 5.62
CA GLU A 72 -17.13 1.92 4.19
C GLU A 72 -16.60 3.30 3.82
N VAL A 73 -15.82 3.36 2.74
CA VAL A 73 -15.35 4.60 2.11
C VAL A 73 -15.81 4.64 0.67
N ILE A 74 -16.52 5.70 0.30
CA ILE A 74 -17.00 5.94 -1.06
C ILE A 74 -16.39 7.25 -1.55
N ILE A 75 -15.58 7.17 -2.60
CA ILE A 75 -15.05 8.32 -3.33
C ILE A 75 -15.94 8.48 -4.57
N GLU A 76 -16.84 9.44 -4.53
CA GLU A 76 -17.84 9.67 -5.58
C GLU A 76 -17.22 10.40 -6.77
N ASP A 77 -16.59 11.56 -6.50
CA ASP A 77 -15.92 12.36 -7.52
C ASP A 77 -14.68 13.05 -6.92
N ALA A 78 -13.50 12.59 -7.34
CA ALA A 78 -12.22 13.16 -6.94
C ALA A 78 -11.24 13.17 -8.13
N PRO A 79 -11.37 14.13 -9.07
CA PRO A 79 -10.63 14.14 -10.32
C PRO A 79 -9.11 14.35 -10.15
N LEU A 80 -8.69 14.94 -9.02
CA LEU A 80 -7.29 15.19 -8.69
C LEU A 80 -6.69 14.15 -7.74
N LEU A 81 -7.44 13.12 -7.35
CA LEU A 81 -6.96 12.12 -6.40
C LEU A 81 -5.83 11.30 -7.03
N GLU A 82 -4.65 11.40 -6.43
CA GLU A 82 -3.43 10.71 -6.86
C GLU A 82 -3.13 9.51 -5.98
N ARG A 83 -3.54 9.52 -4.71
CA ARG A 83 -3.14 8.53 -3.70
C ARG A 83 -4.32 8.09 -2.83
N LEU A 84 -4.50 6.79 -2.70
CA LEU A 84 -5.44 6.19 -1.78
C LEU A 84 -4.74 5.10 -0.97
N THR A 85 -4.66 5.29 0.35
CA THR A 85 -3.96 4.39 1.26
C THR A 85 -4.89 3.98 2.40
N PRO A 86 -5.63 2.86 2.26
CA PRO A 86 -6.15 2.16 3.43
C PRO A 86 -4.99 1.67 4.29
N HIS A 87 -4.81 2.30 5.43
CA HIS A 87 -3.80 1.98 6.43
C HIS A 87 -4.39 1.07 7.52
N THR A 88 -3.53 0.39 8.30
CA THR A 88 -3.84 -0.53 9.42
C THR A 88 -5.34 -0.86 9.59
N MET A 89 -5.82 -1.89 8.88
CA MET A 89 -7.18 -2.41 9.04
C MET A 89 -7.15 -3.58 10.03
N ARG A 90 -7.70 -3.37 11.24
CA ARG A 90 -7.73 -4.37 12.31
C ARG A 90 -8.88 -5.36 12.18
N ASP A 91 -10.09 -4.88 11.89
CA ASP A 91 -11.25 -5.74 11.65
C ASP A 91 -11.44 -6.08 10.17
N GLY A 92 -12.10 -7.20 9.89
CA GLY A 92 -12.52 -7.56 8.54
C GLY A 92 -13.84 -6.88 8.16
N GLY A 93 -14.19 -6.88 6.88
CA GLY A 93 -15.47 -6.30 6.43
C GLY A 93 -15.35 -4.95 5.74
N PHE A 94 -14.16 -4.35 5.70
CA PHE A 94 -13.99 -3.00 5.18
C PHE A 94 -14.28 -2.92 3.68
N VAL A 95 -15.01 -1.90 3.26
CA VAL A 95 -15.42 -1.68 1.86
C VAL A 95 -14.84 -0.37 1.35
N ILE A 96 -14.21 -0.41 0.19
CA ILE A 96 -13.69 0.77 -0.50
C ILE A 96 -14.33 0.81 -1.88
N ARG A 97 -14.99 1.92 -2.20
CA ARG A 97 -15.54 2.17 -3.53
C ARG A 97 -14.99 3.48 -4.07
N VAL A 98 -14.37 3.42 -5.23
CA VAL A 98 -13.88 4.59 -5.95
C VAL A 98 -14.63 4.66 -7.27
N ILE A 99 -15.57 5.59 -7.37
CA ILE A 99 -16.39 5.76 -8.57
C ILE A 99 -15.60 6.52 -9.64
N GLN A 100 -15.09 7.72 -9.31
CA GLN A 100 -14.29 8.54 -10.23
C GLN A 100 -13.02 9.09 -9.57
N ALA A 101 -11.87 8.55 -9.98
CA ALA A 101 -10.53 9.04 -9.61
C ALA A 101 -9.52 8.80 -10.77
N PRO A 102 -9.65 9.52 -11.90
CA PRO A 102 -8.87 9.28 -13.12
C PRO A 102 -7.36 9.48 -12.97
N LYS A 103 -6.90 10.22 -11.94
CA LYS A 103 -5.48 10.49 -11.69
C LYS A 103 -4.87 9.57 -10.64
N LEU A 104 -5.57 8.52 -10.21
CA LEU A 104 -5.10 7.63 -9.14
C LEU A 104 -3.84 6.87 -9.58
N LYS A 105 -2.71 7.21 -8.97
CA LYS A 105 -1.37 6.67 -9.27
C LYS A 105 -0.85 5.73 -8.20
N THR A 106 -1.30 5.90 -6.96
CA THR A 106 -0.77 5.19 -5.80
C THR A 106 -1.89 4.53 -5.01
N LEU A 107 -1.81 3.20 -4.87
CA LEU A 107 -2.70 2.39 -4.05
C LEU A 107 -1.91 1.76 -2.90
N GLY A 108 -2.36 2.00 -1.67
CA GLY A 108 -1.66 1.61 -0.46
C GLY A 108 -2.26 0.43 0.28
N TYR A 109 -1.40 -0.45 0.82
CA TYR A 109 -1.66 -1.57 1.73
C TYR A 109 -3.00 -2.29 1.59
N LEU A 110 -3.30 -2.73 0.38
CA LEU A 110 -4.48 -3.57 0.15
C LEU A 110 -4.29 -4.91 0.87
N SER A 111 -5.27 -5.31 1.68
CA SER A 111 -5.20 -6.52 2.50
C SER A 111 -6.49 -7.32 2.47
N HIS A 112 -6.43 -8.58 2.93
CA HIS A 112 -7.59 -9.46 3.07
C HIS A 112 -8.68 -8.93 4.01
N ARG A 113 -8.39 -7.89 4.80
CA ARG A 113 -9.36 -7.21 5.67
C ARG A 113 -10.34 -6.35 4.88
N ILE A 114 -9.95 -5.94 3.67
CA ILE A 114 -10.81 -5.27 2.70
C ILE A 114 -11.64 -6.35 2.01
N SER A 115 -12.93 -6.39 2.36
CA SER A 115 -13.87 -7.36 1.79
C SER A 115 -14.19 -7.04 0.34
N ILE A 116 -14.36 -5.77 0.02
CA ILE A 116 -14.71 -5.30 -1.32
C ILE A 116 -13.87 -4.06 -1.64
N LEU A 117 -13.16 -4.10 -2.75
CA LEU A 117 -12.48 -2.95 -3.36
C LEU A 117 -13.03 -2.75 -4.76
N GLU A 118 -13.77 -1.66 -4.96
CA GLU A 118 -14.28 -1.22 -6.24
C GLU A 118 -13.45 -0.02 -6.74
N LEU A 119 -12.89 -0.13 -7.94
CA LEU A 119 -12.13 0.92 -8.61
C LEU A 119 -12.71 1.13 -10.00
N GLY A 120 -13.61 2.11 -10.14
CA GLY A 120 -14.45 2.30 -11.31
C GLY A 120 -15.29 1.04 -11.55
N THR A 121 -14.98 0.32 -12.63
CA THR A 121 -15.63 -0.94 -12.99
C THR A 121 -14.92 -2.18 -12.44
N MET A 122 -13.74 -2.04 -11.85
CA MET A 122 -12.98 -3.17 -11.29
C MET A 122 -13.53 -3.51 -9.92
N VAL A 123 -13.70 -4.80 -9.64
CA VAL A 123 -14.16 -5.27 -8.33
C VAL A 123 -13.23 -6.37 -7.85
N PHE A 124 -12.67 -6.19 -6.67
CA PHE A 124 -11.94 -7.24 -5.95
C PHE A 124 -12.75 -7.64 -4.72
N GLN A 125 -13.02 -8.92 -4.59
CA GLN A 125 -13.65 -9.50 -3.40
C GLN A 125 -12.59 -10.28 -2.63
N LYS A 126 -12.30 -9.89 -1.38
CA LYS A 126 -11.27 -10.51 -0.53
C LYS A 126 -9.94 -10.72 -1.25
N MET A 127 -9.41 -9.67 -1.88
CA MET A 127 -8.15 -9.68 -2.65
C MET A 127 -8.16 -10.54 -3.94
N VAL A 128 -9.33 -11.02 -4.38
CA VAL A 128 -9.49 -11.78 -5.62
C VAL A 128 -10.26 -10.93 -6.64
N PRO A 129 -9.74 -10.73 -7.86
CA PRO A 129 -10.46 -10.02 -8.91
C PRO A 129 -11.73 -10.78 -9.32
N ALA A 130 -12.82 -10.05 -9.56
CA ALA A 130 -14.00 -10.59 -10.23
C ALA A 130 -13.68 -10.94 -11.70
N SER A 131 -14.45 -11.85 -12.32
CA SER A 131 -14.12 -12.44 -13.64
C SER A 131 -14.00 -11.46 -14.81
N MET A 132 -14.40 -10.19 -14.63
CA MET A 132 -14.33 -9.12 -15.63
C MET A 132 -13.53 -7.89 -15.15
N CYS A 133 -12.37 -8.11 -14.54
CA CYS A 133 -11.48 -7.00 -14.19
C CYS A 133 -10.93 -6.31 -15.44
N ASN A 134 -11.36 -5.06 -15.65
CA ASN A 134 -10.71 -4.14 -16.57
C ASN A 134 -9.27 -3.85 -16.13
N VAL A 135 -8.49 -3.23 -17.00
CA VAL A 135 -7.08 -2.89 -16.76
C VAL A 135 -6.95 -1.40 -16.47
N SER A 136 -6.25 -1.04 -15.39
CA SER A 136 -5.98 0.35 -15.00
C SER A 136 -4.50 0.62 -15.22
N ARG A 137 -4.22 1.55 -16.13
CA ARG A 137 -2.86 1.95 -16.48
C ARG A 137 -2.37 3.17 -15.68
N THR A 138 -3.20 3.72 -14.80
CA THR A 138 -2.86 4.93 -14.05
C THR A 138 -2.02 4.63 -12.82
N VAL A 139 -2.22 3.45 -12.22
CA VAL A 139 -1.52 3.02 -11.00
C VAL A 139 -0.07 2.63 -11.32
N LYS A 140 0.86 3.33 -10.69
CA LYS A 140 2.31 3.14 -10.81
C LYS A 140 2.94 2.61 -9.52
N ILE A 141 2.35 2.89 -8.37
CA ILE A 141 2.85 2.47 -7.06
C ILE A 141 1.76 1.65 -6.39
N LEU A 142 2.08 0.41 -6.06
CA LEU A 142 1.17 -0.51 -5.42
C LEU A 142 1.81 -1.06 -4.14
N ALA A 143 1.08 -0.96 -3.02
CA ALA A 143 1.44 -1.62 -1.78
C ALA A 143 0.37 -2.64 -1.37
N LEU A 144 0.81 -3.85 -1.04
CA LEU A 144 -0.02 -4.96 -0.61
C LEU A 144 0.39 -5.38 0.79
N ASP A 145 -0.60 -5.61 1.67
CA ASP A 145 -0.43 -6.24 2.96
C ASP A 145 -1.06 -7.64 2.89
N THR A 146 -0.23 -8.60 2.50
CA THR A 146 -0.65 -9.94 2.11
C THR A 146 0.37 -10.96 2.58
N ALA A 147 -0.08 -12.18 2.82
CA ALA A 147 0.82 -13.32 2.91
C ALA A 147 1.64 -13.43 1.59
N PRO A 148 2.82 -14.07 1.60
CA PRO A 148 3.67 -14.21 0.41
C PRO A 148 3.08 -15.23 -0.58
N ASP A 149 1.92 -14.90 -1.14
CA ASP A 149 1.14 -15.67 -2.10
C ASP A 149 1.28 -15.02 -3.47
N LEU A 150 1.94 -15.71 -4.39
CA LEU A 150 2.14 -15.22 -5.75
C LEU A 150 0.83 -15.06 -6.52
N ASP A 151 -0.19 -15.88 -6.27
CA ASP A 151 -1.45 -15.83 -7.01
C ASP A 151 -2.17 -14.50 -6.76
N VAL A 152 -2.19 -14.05 -5.50
CA VAL A 152 -2.73 -12.73 -5.13
C VAL A 152 -1.96 -11.63 -5.85
N VAL A 153 -0.63 -11.62 -5.73
CA VAL A 153 0.19 -10.54 -6.33
C VAL A 153 0.07 -10.52 -7.85
N ILE A 154 0.10 -11.67 -8.51
CA ILE A 154 -0.08 -11.81 -9.97
C ILE A 154 -1.42 -11.24 -10.40
N ASN A 155 -2.50 -11.53 -9.68
CA ASN A 155 -3.82 -10.99 -9.99
C ASN A 155 -3.86 -9.46 -9.94
N PHE A 156 -3.19 -8.84 -8.95
CA PHE A 156 -3.09 -7.39 -8.86
C PHE A 156 -2.27 -6.79 -10.00
N ILE A 157 -1.05 -7.27 -10.24
CA ILE A 157 -0.19 -6.72 -11.30
C ILE A 157 -0.75 -6.97 -12.71
N LYS A 158 -1.62 -7.97 -12.89
CA LYS A 158 -2.39 -8.17 -14.13
C LYS A 158 -3.43 -7.07 -14.34
N CYS A 159 -4.08 -6.61 -13.27
CA CYS A 159 -5.05 -5.50 -13.32
C CYS A 159 -4.37 -4.13 -13.40
N PHE A 160 -3.14 -4.02 -12.87
CA PHE A 160 -2.32 -2.80 -12.84
C PHE A 160 -0.98 -3.02 -13.58
N PRO A 161 -0.99 -3.08 -14.93
CA PRO A 161 0.19 -3.43 -15.71
C PRO A 161 1.29 -2.38 -15.66
N CYS A 162 0.99 -1.12 -15.34
CA CYS A 162 1.97 -0.02 -15.34
C CYS A 162 2.63 0.21 -13.97
N VAL A 163 2.55 -0.77 -13.06
CA VAL A 163 3.21 -0.68 -11.74
C VAL A 163 4.72 -0.67 -11.91
N GLU A 164 5.34 0.40 -11.44
CA GLU A 164 6.80 0.60 -11.43
C GLU A 164 7.42 0.22 -10.09
N LYS A 165 6.68 0.40 -8.99
CA LYS A 165 7.12 0.10 -7.62
C LYS A 165 6.09 -0.74 -6.89
N LEU A 166 6.53 -1.88 -6.37
CA LEU A 166 5.69 -2.83 -5.65
C LEU A 166 6.19 -3.02 -4.22
N TYR A 167 5.35 -2.72 -3.25
CA TYR A 167 5.62 -2.92 -1.83
C TYR A 167 4.79 -4.10 -1.33
N ILE A 168 5.42 -5.03 -0.62
CA ILE A 168 4.79 -6.23 -0.10
C ILE A 168 5.10 -6.32 1.38
N VAL A 169 4.08 -6.12 2.22
CA VAL A 169 4.16 -6.34 3.65
C VAL A 169 3.70 -7.76 3.93
N ALA A 170 4.66 -8.65 4.19
CA ALA A 170 4.37 -10.04 4.44
C ALA A 170 3.96 -10.25 5.90
N PHE A 171 2.79 -10.85 6.13
CA PHE A 171 2.44 -11.39 7.45
C PHE A 171 2.67 -12.91 7.50
N ILE A 172 3.06 -13.40 8.67
CA ILE A 172 3.57 -14.76 8.90
C ILE A 172 2.40 -15.74 9.06
N GLN A 173 1.57 -15.92 8.04
CA GLN A 173 0.47 -16.88 8.10
C GLN A 173 0.37 -17.71 6.82
N GLY A 174 0.51 -19.03 6.94
CA GLY A 174 0.35 -19.99 5.84
C GLY A 174 1.67 -20.52 5.24
N ASN A 175 1.58 -21.68 4.60
CA ASN A 175 2.68 -22.29 3.85
C ASN A 175 2.33 -22.28 2.36
N PHE A 176 2.78 -21.24 1.64
CA PHE A 176 2.48 -21.08 0.22
C PHE A 176 3.50 -21.83 -0.61
N LYS A 177 3.02 -22.80 -1.38
CA LYS A 177 3.81 -23.47 -2.41
C LYS A 177 3.92 -22.51 -3.59
N ASN A 178 4.80 -21.51 -3.48
CA ASN A 178 5.20 -20.63 -4.58
C ASN A 178 6.02 -21.44 -5.59
N VAL A 179 5.34 -22.30 -6.35
CA VAL A 179 5.94 -23.12 -7.41
C VAL A 179 6.52 -22.17 -8.46
N ARG A 180 7.66 -22.55 -9.04
CA ARG A 180 8.26 -21.79 -10.14
C ARG A 180 7.26 -21.66 -11.28
N ARG A 181 6.96 -20.42 -11.67
CA ARG A 181 6.13 -20.09 -12.83
C ARG A 181 6.88 -19.06 -13.66
N TYR A 182 6.94 -19.33 -14.96
CA TYR A 182 7.30 -18.34 -15.94
C TYR A 182 6.02 -17.68 -16.42
N VAL A 183 5.90 -16.38 -16.23
CA VAL A 183 4.71 -15.61 -16.58
C VAL A 183 5.17 -14.37 -17.32
N SER A 184 4.71 -14.19 -18.55
CA SER A 184 4.86 -12.93 -19.27
C SER A 184 3.70 -12.02 -18.89
N LEU A 185 4.03 -10.88 -18.29
CA LEU A 185 3.09 -9.84 -17.88
C LEU A 185 3.74 -8.51 -18.24
N GLU A 186 2.98 -7.61 -18.85
CA GLU A 186 3.46 -6.27 -19.22
C GLU A 186 4.17 -5.56 -18.04
N CYS A 187 3.60 -5.68 -16.83
CA CYS A 187 4.22 -5.15 -15.60
C CYS A 187 5.65 -5.66 -15.39
N LEU A 188 5.86 -6.97 -15.47
CA LEU A 188 7.17 -7.59 -15.24
C LEU A 188 8.12 -7.32 -16.42
N ASP A 189 7.59 -7.27 -17.64
CA ASP A 189 8.40 -7.17 -18.85
C ASP A 189 8.91 -5.75 -19.09
N VAL A 190 8.13 -4.70 -18.78
CA VAL A 190 8.48 -3.32 -19.18
C VAL A 190 8.35 -2.23 -18.11
N HIS A 191 7.67 -2.47 -16.98
CA HIS A 191 7.38 -1.39 -16.01
C HIS A 191 8.00 -1.58 -14.63
N LEU A 192 8.05 -2.80 -14.08
CA LEU A 192 8.41 -3.06 -12.69
C LEU A 192 9.91 -2.90 -12.44
N LYS A 193 10.29 -1.78 -11.83
CA LYS A 193 11.68 -1.39 -11.54
C LYS A 193 12.10 -1.71 -10.11
N MET A 194 11.17 -1.70 -9.16
CA MET A 194 11.49 -1.87 -7.75
C MET A 194 10.47 -2.75 -7.03
N VAL A 195 10.99 -3.68 -6.20
CA VAL A 195 10.19 -4.47 -5.26
C VAL A 195 10.75 -4.33 -3.86
N GLU A 196 9.93 -3.91 -2.91
CA GLU A 196 10.29 -3.89 -1.49
C GLU A 196 9.48 -4.93 -0.71
N PHE A 197 10.19 -5.90 -0.14
CA PHE A 197 9.62 -7.00 0.63
C PHE A 197 9.87 -6.80 2.12
N ILE A 198 8.80 -6.49 2.84
CA ILE A 198 8.81 -6.12 4.25
C ILE A 198 8.43 -7.31 5.12
N ASN A 199 9.09 -7.42 6.28
CA ASN A 199 9.07 -8.57 7.19
C ASN A 199 9.82 -9.80 6.68
N TYR A 200 10.85 -9.60 5.85
CA TYR A 200 11.70 -10.65 5.32
C TYR A 200 12.35 -11.48 6.46
N GLN A 201 12.16 -12.80 6.43
CA GLN A 201 12.74 -13.75 7.40
C GLN A 201 13.95 -14.51 6.84
N GLY A 202 14.13 -14.54 5.52
CA GLY A 202 15.23 -15.25 4.87
C GLY A 202 15.11 -16.77 4.93
N ASN A 203 13.88 -17.27 5.10
CA ASN A 203 13.54 -18.69 5.00
C ASN A 203 13.32 -19.09 3.53
N MET A 204 13.05 -20.37 3.29
CA MET A 204 12.88 -20.87 1.91
C MET A 204 11.60 -20.35 1.23
N THR A 205 10.54 -20.09 2.00
CA THR A 205 9.27 -19.54 1.48
C THR A 205 9.49 -18.16 0.90
N ASP A 206 10.18 -17.28 1.63
CA ASP A 206 10.52 -15.93 1.16
C ASP A 206 11.40 -16.01 -0.09
N LEU A 207 12.44 -16.86 -0.08
CA LEU A 207 13.34 -17.02 -1.23
C LEU A 207 12.61 -17.51 -2.48
N ASN A 208 11.68 -18.47 -2.34
CA ASN A 208 10.87 -18.94 -3.46
C ASN A 208 9.92 -17.86 -3.99
N PHE A 209 9.34 -17.05 -3.10
CA PHE A 209 8.51 -15.91 -3.48
C PHE A 209 9.32 -14.85 -4.24
N ILE A 210 10.46 -14.44 -3.71
CA ILE A 210 11.36 -13.43 -4.29
C ILE A 210 11.90 -13.89 -5.64
N LYS A 211 12.21 -15.18 -5.78
CA LYS A 211 12.71 -15.77 -7.01
C LYS A 211 11.78 -15.50 -8.21
N PHE A 212 10.47 -15.44 -7.99
CA PHE A 212 9.52 -15.11 -9.05
C PHE A 212 9.87 -13.78 -9.73
N PHE A 213 10.12 -12.72 -8.95
CA PHE A 213 10.43 -11.40 -9.50
C PHE A 213 11.79 -11.39 -10.19
N VAL A 214 12.82 -11.97 -9.57
CA VAL A 214 14.17 -12.03 -10.15
C VAL A 214 14.18 -12.77 -11.50
N VAL A 215 13.35 -13.81 -11.65
CA VAL A 215 13.31 -14.65 -12.86
C VAL A 215 12.34 -14.12 -13.92
N ASN A 216 11.32 -13.34 -13.56
CA ASN A 216 10.32 -12.87 -14.53
C ASN A 216 10.47 -11.39 -14.87
N ALA A 217 10.80 -10.52 -13.91
CA ALA A 217 10.92 -9.09 -14.17
C ALA A 217 12.18 -8.77 -14.98
N GLN A 218 12.01 -8.14 -16.14
CA GLN A 218 13.10 -7.88 -17.09
C GLN A 218 13.79 -6.54 -16.87
N VAL A 219 13.05 -5.55 -16.39
CA VAL A 219 13.52 -4.18 -16.13
C VAL A 219 13.68 -3.89 -14.64
N LEU A 220 13.72 -4.94 -13.81
CA LEU A 220 13.89 -4.80 -12.37
C LEU A 220 15.29 -4.26 -12.07
N GLU A 221 15.36 -3.13 -11.38
CA GLU A 221 16.61 -2.44 -11.04
C GLU A 221 17.02 -2.74 -9.59
N SER A 222 16.05 -2.79 -8.67
CA SER A 222 16.32 -2.96 -7.24
C SER A 222 15.30 -3.84 -6.54
N MET A 223 15.78 -4.63 -5.58
CA MET A 223 14.95 -5.29 -4.58
C MET A 223 15.44 -4.93 -3.18
N LYS A 224 14.50 -4.46 -2.35
CA LYS A 224 14.76 -4.08 -0.96
C LYS A 224 14.12 -5.10 -0.02
N PHE A 225 14.86 -5.54 0.99
CA PHE A 225 14.39 -6.49 1.99
C PHE A 225 14.44 -5.86 3.36
N VAL A 226 13.27 -5.64 3.96
CA VAL A 226 13.16 -5.12 5.33
C VAL A 226 12.98 -6.30 6.29
N ALA A 227 14.04 -6.63 7.01
CA ALA A 227 14.10 -7.75 7.95
C ALA A 227 14.00 -7.26 9.40
N ARG A 228 13.64 -8.14 10.35
CA ARG A 228 13.64 -7.75 11.77
C ARG A 228 15.05 -7.41 12.26
N HIS A 229 15.19 -6.34 13.06
CA HIS A 229 16.49 -5.87 13.55
C HIS A 229 17.29 -6.95 14.29
N ASP A 230 16.62 -7.75 15.14
CA ASP A 230 17.23 -8.85 15.90
C ASP A 230 17.89 -9.94 15.05
N LYS A 231 17.59 -9.99 13.74
CA LYS A 231 18.14 -10.95 12.79
C LYS A 231 19.04 -10.33 11.73
N CYS A 232 19.09 -9.00 11.61
CA CYS A 232 19.69 -8.30 10.48
C CYS A 232 21.14 -7.87 10.75
N ASP A 233 21.96 -8.79 11.24
CA ASP A 233 23.40 -8.55 11.39
C ASP A 233 24.16 -8.70 10.05
N ALA A 234 25.39 -8.17 9.99
CA ALA A 234 26.21 -8.20 8.78
C ALA A 234 26.50 -9.62 8.26
N LYS A 235 26.63 -10.61 9.16
CA LYS A 235 26.90 -12.01 8.81
C LYS A 235 25.67 -12.65 8.16
N TRP A 236 24.49 -12.36 8.69
CA TRP A 236 23.22 -12.81 8.15
C TRP A 236 22.95 -12.16 6.80
N ILE A 237 23.15 -10.85 6.65
CA ILE A 237 22.99 -10.13 5.37
C ILE A 237 23.88 -10.77 4.31
N LYS A 238 25.17 -11.00 4.60
CA LYS A 238 26.10 -11.66 3.68
C LYS A 238 25.59 -13.04 3.24
N LYS A 239 25.12 -13.86 4.19
CA LYS A 239 24.56 -15.19 3.90
C LYS A 239 23.30 -15.11 3.02
N GLN A 240 22.41 -14.14 3.23
CA GLN A 240 21.23 -13.98 2.39
C GLN A 240 21.60 -13.48 0.98
N HIS A 241 22.60 -12.61 0.88
CA HIS A 241 23.12 -12.15 -0.40
C HIS A 241 23.70 -13.33 -1.22
N GLU A 242 24.51 -14.19 -0.60
CA GLU A 242 25.03 -15.42 -1.23
C GLU A 242 23.90 -16.33 -1.73
N LYS A 243 22.85 -16.53 -0.92
CA LYS A 243 21.68 -17.31 -1.34
C LYS A 243 20.95 -16.66 -2.52
N LEU A 244 20.69 -15.36 -2.49
CA LEU A 244 19.98 -14.68 -3.57
C LEU A 244 20.77 -14.72 -4.87
N GLN A 245 22.10 -14.53 -4.82
CA GLN A 245 22.98 -14.67 -5.98
C GLN A 245 22.90 -16.07 -6.59
N LEU A 246 22.94 -17.13 -5.76
CA LEU A 246 22.75 -18.51 -6.22
C LEU A 246 21.37 -18.74 -6.85
N TYR A 247 20.33 -18.12 -6.29
CA TYR A 247 18.94 -18.31 -6.73
C TYR A 247 18.58 -17.52 -8.00
N ALA A 248 19.22 -16.37 -8.19
CA ALA A 248 19.09 -15.50 -9.37
C ALA A 248 19.77 -16.08 -10.62
N GLY A 249 20.74 -16.99 -10.45
CA GLY A 249 21.47 -17.61 -11.57
C GLY A 249 22.10 -16.57 -12.49
N ALA A 250 22.17 -16.88 -13.80
CA ALA A 250 22.74 -15.99 -14.82
C ALA A 250 22.03 -14.62 -14.97
N ARG A 251 20.89 -14.40 -14.32
CA ARG A 251 20.20 -13.08 -14.30
C ARG A 251 20.75 -12.14 -13.24
N ALA A 252 21.39 -12.59 -12.15
CA ALA A 252 22.04 -11.68 -11.19
C ALA A 252 23.14 -10.85 -11.87
N SER A 253 23.74 -11.36 -12.95
CA SER A 253 24.71 -10.66 -13.78
C SER A 253 24.13 -9.45 -14.53
N ARG A 254 22.79 -9.27 -14.58
CA ARG A 254 22.12 -8.14 -15.24
C ARG A 254 21.95 -6.89 -14.36
N GLY A 255 22.58 -6.83 -13.19
CA GLY A 255 22.72 -5.56 -12.44
C GLY A 255 21.59 -5.21 -11.47
N VAL A 256 20.76 -6.17 -11.04
CA VAL A 256 19.76 -5.95 -9.98
C VAL A 256 20.47 -5.73 -8.65
N THR A 257 20.14 -4.66 -7.92
CA THR A 257 20.66 -4.42 -6.56
C THR A 257 19.79 -5.12 -5.51
N PHE A 258 20.45 -5.75 -4.52
CA PHE A 258 19.77 -6.39 -3.39
C PHE A 258 20.14 -5.67 -2.10
N ASP A 259 19.23 -4.84 -1.61
CA ASP A 259 19.45 -4.02 -0.41
C ASP A 259 18.74 -4.63 0.79
N PHE A 260 19.43 -4.69 1.93
CA PHE A 260 18.88 -5.21 3.18
C PHE A 260 18.81 -4.09 4.21
N GLN A 261 17.67 -3.97 4.87
CA GLN A 261 17.45 -2.97 5.92
C GLN A 261 16.88 -3.64 7.16
N ALA A 262 17.40 -3.26 8.31
CA ALA A 262 16.83 -3.64 9.59
C ALA A 262 15.58 -2.80 9.88
N ASN A 263 14.50 -3.47 10.26
CA ASN A 263 13.27 -2.83 10.72
C ASN A 263 13.42 -2.47 12.19
N TYR A 264 13.53 -1.17 12.45
CA TYR A 264 13.54 -0.59 13.79
C TYR A 264 12.14 -0.13 14.24
N GLN A 265 11.15 -0.18 13.34
CA GLN A 265 9.82 0.36 13.62
C GLN A 265 8.91 -0.68 14.30
N ALA A 266 8.06 -0.19 15.20
CA ALA A 266 7.02 -1.00 15.83
C ALA A 266 5.96 -1.49 14.83
N CYS A 267 5.78 -0.79 13.70
CA CYS A 267 4.83 -1.13 12.65
C CYS A 267 5.52 -1.34 11.30
N SER A 268 5.07 -2.34 10.54
CA SER A 268 5.56 -2.65 9.19
C SER A 268 4.88 -1.83 8.09
N LEU A 269 4.05 -0.83 8.43
CA LEU A 269 3.39 0.07 7.47
C LEU A 269 4.01 1.47 7.60
N VAL A 270 4.01 2.27 6.55
CA VAL A 270 4.51 3.66 6.66
C VAL A 270 3.65 4.48 7.60
N HIS A 271 4.31 5.41 8.30
CA HIS A 271 3.63 6.31 9.21
C HIS A 271 2.61 7.18 8.47
N MET A 272 1.45 7.43 9.08
CA MET A 272 0.36 8.17 8.45
C MET A 272 0.73 9.59 8.02
N LYS A 273 1.69 10.23 8.70
CA LYS A 273 2.25 11.54 8.30
C LYS A 273 2.84 11.52 6.87
N HIS A 274 3.33 10.37 6.39
CA HIS A 274 3.85 10.25 5.02
C HIS A 274 2.73 10.16 3.99
N ILE A 275 1.55 9.68 4.38
CA ILE A 275 0.39 9.62 3.49
C ILE A 275 -0.08 11.05 3.18
N SER A 276 0.03 11.97 4.16
CA SER A 276 -0.32 13.38 3.95
C SER A 276 0.76 14.23 3.31
N ASP A 277 1.99 13.71 3.21
CA ASP A 277 3.10 14.44 2.60
C ASP A 277 3.05 14.37 1.06
N LEU A 278 2.65 15.48 0.44
CA LEU A 278 2.58 15.62 -1.02
C LEU A 278 3.93 16.03 -1.65
N SER A 279 5.00 16.20 -0.86
CA SER A 279 6.34 16.60 -1.36
C SER A 279 7.12 15.44 -1.98
N THR A 280 6.85 14.20 -1.55
CA THR A 280 7.36 12.97 -2.18
C THR A 280 6.32 12.40 -3.12
N ASP A 281 6.70 11.88 -4.29
CA ASP A 281 5.80 11.13 -5.18
C ASP A 281 5.46 9.73 -4.65
N ASP A 282 6.36 9.17 -3.84
CA ASP A 282 6.25 7.83 -3.27
C ASP A 282 6.07 7.93 -1.75
N PRO A 283 4.83 7.76 -1.23
CA PRO A 283 4.57 7.84 0.20
C PRO A 283 5.11 6.62 0.98
N PHE A 284 5.52 5.55 0.28
CA PHE A 284 5.96 4.29 0.91
C PHE A 284 7.48 4.20 1.08
N ASP A 285 8.25 5.10 0.48
CA ASP A 285 9.71 5.10 0.60
C ASP A 285 10.15 5.49 2.02
N ARG A 286 10.68 4.50 2.75
CA ARG A 286 11.12 4.65 4.14
C ARG A 286 12.45 5.38 4.28
N SER A 287 13.23 5.51 3.21
CA SER A 287 14.49 6.27 3.28
C SER A 287 14.26 7.75 3.57
N LEU A 288 13.07 8.25 3.23
CA LEU A 288 12.63 9.62 3.51
C LEU A 288 12.00 9.77 4.91
N CYS A 289 11.90 8.69 5.69
CA CYS A 289 11.29 8.70 7.00
C CYS A 289 12.14 9.44 8.03
N ARG A 290 11.71 10.66 8.37
CA ARG A 290 12.26 11.46 9.48
C ARG A 290 11.65 11.12 10.84
N CYS A 291 10.66 10.21 10.90
CA CYS A 291 10.01 9.83 12.15
C CYS A 291 10.91 9.00 13.10
N ARG A 292 12.18 8.73 12.73
CA ARG A 292 13.13 8.04 13.62
C ARG A 292 13.43 8.83 14.90
N ASP A 293 13.15 10.14 14.91
CA ASP A 293 13.51 11.04 16.01
C ASP A 293 12.33 11.41 16.93
N GLU A 294 11.11 10.90 16.68
CA GLU A 294 9.89 11.27 17.44
C GLU A 294 9.43 10.21 18.47
N GLU A 295 10.16 9.10 18.63
CA GLU A 295 9.88 8.07 19.66
C GLU A 295 11.01 7.98 20.70
N MET A 296 11.38 9.12 21.31
CA MET A 296 12.05 9.16 22.61
C MET A 296 11.22 9.92 23.63
#